data_AF-A0A0P7YQM0-F1
#
_entry.id   AF-A0A0P7YQM0-F1
#
_cell.length_a   1.000
_cell.length_b   1.000
_cell.length_c   1.000
_cell.angle_alpha   90.00
_cell.angle_beta   90.00
_cell.angle_gamma   90.00
#
_symmetry.space_group_name_H-M   'P 1'
#
loop_
_entity.id
_entity.type
_entity.pdbx_description
1 polymer ?
#
loop_
_entity_poly.entity_id
_entity_poly.type
_entity_poly.pdbx_seq_one_letter_code
_entity_poly.pdbx_strand_id
1 'polypeptide(L)' 'MANNSYSGVKNSMAETNHEGDFGCSLKELCNLMELRGTEGLHKIEESYGGVQGLCTRLKSSPVE' A
#
# COMPACT_ATOMS: atom_id res chain seq x y z
N MET A 1 9.08 45.79 12.93
CA MET A 1 8.42 44.76 12.10
C MET A 1 9.41 43.63 11.91
N ALA A 2 9.16 42.43 12.44
CA ALA A 2 10.15 41.33 12.48
C ALA A 2 10.28 40.61 11.12
N ASN A 3 11.52 40.35 10.71
CA ASN A 3 11.90 39.64 9.49
C ASN A 3 11.90 38.12 9.75
N ASN A 4 10.96 37.38 9.15
CA ASN A 4 10.90 35.92 9.30
C ASN A 4 11.74 35.25 8.21
N SER A 5 12.94 34.78 8.59
CA SER A 5 13.76 33.91 7.74
C SER A 5 13.28 32.47 7.92
N TYR A 6 12.45 31.99 7.00
CA TYR A 6 12.01 30.60 6.98
C TYR A 6 13.12 29.71 6.42
N SER A 7 14.00 29.28 7.32
CA SER A 7 15.05 28.32 7.03
C SER A 7 14.44 26.96 6.70
N GLY A 8 14.59 26.57 5.43
CA GLY A 8 14.73 25.19 4.98
C GLY A 8 13.64 24.22 5.41
N VAL A 9 12.57 24.15 4.62
CA VAL A 9 11.77 22.92 4.56
C VAL A 9 12.68 21.83 4.03
N LYS A 10 13.23 21.04 4.95
CA LYS A 10 13.88 19.79 4.61
C LYS A 10 12.73 18.90 4.16
N ASN A 11 12.47 18.86 2.85
CA ASN A 11 11.61 17.86 2.25
C ASN A 11 12.27 16.52 2.55
N SER A 12 11.96 15.94 3.71
CA SER A 12 12.34 14.58 4.04
C SER A 12 11.49 13.74 3.12
N MET A 13 12.05 13.47 1.94
CA MET A 13 11.63 12.42 1.03
C MET A 13 11.92 11.06 1.70
N ALA A 14 11.50 10.92 2.96
CA ALA A 14 11.25 9.64 3.56
C ALA A 14 10.12 9.08 2.74
N GLU A 15 10.51 8.29 1.74
CA GLU A 15 9.68 7.30 1.08
C GLU A 15 8.81 6.70 2.16
N THR A 16 7.62 7.26 2.31
CA THR A 16 6.58 6.79 3.21
C THR A 16 6.00 5.59 2.48
N ASN A 17 6.85 4.58 2.30
CA ASN A 17 6.40 3.23 2.26
C ASN A 17 5.75 3.06 3.64
N HIS A 18 4.42 3.08 3.69
CA HIS A 18 3.62 2.70 4.85
C HIS A 18 3.82 1.20 5.17
N GLU A 19 5.06 0.70 5.14
CA GLU A 19 5.49 -0.68 5.38
C GLU A 19 5.23 -1.12 6.82
N GLY A 20 4.86 -0.20 7.72
CA GLY A 20 4.60 -0.51 9.12
C GLY A 20 3.13 -0.77 9.48
N ASP A 21 2.17 -0.35 8.64
CA ASP A 21 0.75 -0.42 9.03
C ASP A 21 0.00 -1.57 8.37
N PHE A 22 0.29 -1.85 7.10
CA PHE A 22 -0.42 -2.85 6.30
C PHE A 22 0.37 -4.13 6.16
N GLY A 23 -0.33 -5.28 6.12
CA GLY A 23 0.28 -6.58 5.86
C GLY A 23 0.70 -6.80 4.40
N CYS A 24 0.74 -5.76 3.56
CA CYS A 24 1.07 -5.86 2.15
C CYS A 24 1.92 -4.64 1.75
N SER A 25 3.02 -4.88 1.05
CA SER A 25 3.85 -3.80 0.51
C SER A 25 3.23 -3.22 -0.77
N LEU A 26 3.55 -1.96 -1.09
CA LEU A 26 3.12 -1.34 -2.35
C LEU A 26 3.62 -2.11 -3.58
N LYS A 27 4.82 -2.70 -3.48
CA LYS A 27 5.39 -3.52 -4.55
C LYS A 27 4.57 -4.78 -4.81
N GLU A 28 4.15 -5.48 -3.74
CA GLU A 28 3.27 -6.64 -3.88
C GLU A 28 1.92 -6.27 -4.51
N LEU A 29 1.33 -5.14 -4.08
CA LEU A 29 0.08 -4.66 -4.66
C LEU A 29 0.24 -4.26 -6.12
N CYS A 30 1.34 -3.60 -6.50
CA CYS A 30 1.65 -3.25 -7.88
C CYS A 30 1.72 -4.52 -8.74
N ASN A 31 2.53 -5.49 -8.35
CA ASN A 31 2.66 -6.76 -9.04
C ASN A 31 1.31 -7.48 -9.19
N LEU A 32 0.46 -7.42 -8.16
CA LEU A 32 -0.87 -8.02 -8.20
C LEU A 32 -1.79 -7.30 -9.21
N MET A 33 -1.76 -5.96 -9.23
CA MET A 33 -2.58 -5.13 -10.12
C MET A 33 -2.10 -5.14 -11.58
N GLU A 34 -0.88 -5.59 -11.85
CA GLU A 34 -0.38 -5.86 -13.20
C GLU A 34 -1.02 -7.12 -13.81
N LEU A 35 -1.42 -8.08 -12.97
CA LEU A 35 -2.14 -9.26 -13.42
C LEU A 35 -3.55 -8.89 -13.90
N ARG A 36 -4.07 -9.64 -14.88
CA ARG A 36 -5.39 -9.42 -15.48
C ARG A 36 -6.21 -10.70 -15.40
N GLY A 37 -7.52 -10.53 -15.19
CA GLY A 37 -8.47 -11.64 -15.22
C GLY A 37 -8.15 -12.76 -14.23
N THR A 38 -8.12 -14.00 -14.72
CA THR A 38 -7.99 -15.22 -13.90
C THR A 38 -6.65 -15.34 -13.20
N GLU A 39 -5.56 -14.83 -13.79
CA GLU A 39 -4.23 -14.91 -13.18
C GLU A 39 -4.16 -14.08 -11.89
N GLY A 40 -4.80 -12.92 -11.87
CA GLY A 40 -4.92 -12.10 -10.67
C GLY A 40 -5.71 -12.81 -9.57
N LEU A 41 -6.82 -13.46 -9.94
CA LEU A 41 -7.64 -14.23 -8.99
C LEU A 41 -6.85 -15.40 -8.37
N HIS A 42 -6.14 -16.17 -9.21
CA HIS A 42 -5.30 -17.27 -8.74
C HIS A 42 -4.21 -16.79 -7.78
N LYS A 43 -3.54 -15.67 -8.13
CA LYS A 43 -2.52 -15.09 -7.27
C LYS A 43 -3.07 -14.63 -5.92
N ILE A 44 -4.29 -14.11 -5.89
CA ILE A 44 -4.99 -13.71 -4.66
C ILE A 44 -5.28 -14.91 -3.78
N GLU A 45 -5.80 -15.99 -4.36
CA GLU A 45 -6.07 -17.24 -3.63
C GLU A 45 -4.79 -17.83 -3.05
N GLU A 46 -3.74 -17.98 -3.87
CA GLU A 46 -2.49 -18.62 -3.44
C GLU A 46 -1.69 -17.78 -2.43
N SER A 47 -1.64 -16.45 -2.61
CA SER A 47 -0.76 -15.60 -1.80
C SER A 47 -1.44 -15.03 -0.55
N TYR A 48 -2.76 -14.87 -0.59
CA TYR A 48 -3.51 -14.21 0.49
C TYR A 48 -4.66 -15.06 1.03
N GLY A 49 -4.92 -16.26 0.49
CA GLY A 49 -6.07 -17.07 0.91
C GLY A 49 -7.41 -16.47 0.44
N GLY A 50 -7.40 -15.78 -0.70
CA GLY A 50 -8.58 -15.17 -1.29
C GLY A 50 -8.76 -13.70 -0.91
N VAL A 51 -9.87 -13.10 -1.39
CA VAL A 51 -10.19 -11.67 -1.21
C VAL A 51 -10.30 -11.28 0.26
N GLN A 52 -10.83 -12.17 1.12
CA GLN A 52 -10.95 -11.92 2.56
C GLN A 52 -9.59 -11.75 3.23
N GLY A 53 -8.61 -12.58 2.89
CA GLY A 53 -7.26 -12.47 3.47
C GLY A 53 -6.53 -11.24 2.96
N LEU A 54 -6.70 -10.89 1.67
CA LEU A 54 -6.19 -9.63 1.13
C LEU A 54 -6.79 -8.42 1.87
N CYS A 55 -8.11 -8.39 2.08
CA CYS A 55 -8.77 -7.31 2.82
C CYS A 55 -8.30 -7.21 4.26
N THR A 56 -8.13 -8.35 4.95
CA THR A 56 -7.60 -8.39 6.31
C THR A 56 -6.21 -7.74 6.40
N ARG A 57 -5.32 -8.04 5.44
CA ARG A 57 -3.97 -7.46 5.37
C ARG A 57 -3.99 -5.98 5.06
N LEU A 58 -4.94 -5.53 4.25
CA LEU A 58 -5.19 -4.14 3.92
C LEU A 58 -6.03 -3.40 4.97
N LYS A 59 -6.44 -4.07 6.07
CA LYS A 59 -7.36 -3.55 7.09
C LYS A 59 -8.65 -2.95 6.48
N SER A 60 -9.13 -3.58 5.41
CA SER A 60 -10.33 -3.19 4.67
C SER A 60 -11.44 -4.23 4.83
N SER A 61 -12.68 -3.79 4.63
CA SER A 61 -13.84 -4.69 4.54
C SER A 61 -13.88 -5.37 3.17
N PRO A 62 -14.09 -6.70 3.09
CA PRO A 62 -14.27 -7.43 1.83
C PRO A 62 -15.65 -7.18 1.18
N VAL A 63 -16.53 -6.47 1.89
CA VAL A 63 -17.83 -5.99 1.41
C VAL A 63 -17.82 -4.46 1.37
N GLU A 64 -18.61 -3.88 0.47
CA GLU A 64 -18.80 -2.42 0.38
C GLU A 64 -19.31 -1.79 1.68
#